data_AF-A0A314ZAW4-F1
#
_entry.id   AF-A0A314ZAW4-F1
#
_cell.length_a   1.000
_cell.length_b   1.000
_cell.length_c   1.000
_cell.angle_alpha   90.00
_cell.angle_beta   90.00
_cell.angle_gamma   90.00
#
_symmetry.space_group_name_H-M   'P 1'
#
loop_
_entity.id
_entity.type
_entity.pdbx_description
1 polymer ?
#
loop_
_entity_poly.entity_id
_entity_poly.type
_entity_poly.pdbx_seq_one_letter_code
_entity_poly.pdbx_strand_id
1 'polypeptide(L)'
;MSDVMPFANKLILFFQKVWEESSGECLLQIQLLVALRNFVVALGYQSPICYDILLPILQKGIDIDSPDELNLLEDSMLLWEATLSHAPSMVPQLLAYFPCVVKIMERSFDHLQVAVNITEDYIILGGSEFLSIHASSVAQILDLVVGNVNDRGLLSTLPVIDILIQCFPLEVPQLISSTLQKLIVICLSGGDDQDPSKTAVKASSAAILARILVMNTNYLAHLTSEPSLLLLLQSSGIPTEENVLLCLVDIWLDKADNVSSIQRKTYGLALSIILTLRLPQVLNKLDQILSVCTTVILGGNDDLTEESSGDNITSSGSLSKGTIPSKEFRRRQLKLQTLSTKCL
;
A
#
# COMPACT_ATOMS: atom_id res chain seq x y z
N MET A 1 13.25 10.89 24.55
CA MET A 1 12.11 11.69 25.05
C MET A 1 12.21 13.03 24.37
N SER A 2 11.20 13.46 23.62
CA SER A 2 11.25 14.71 22.87
C SER A 2 11.25 15.91 23.81
N ASP A 3 12.18 16.85 23.62
CA ASP A 3 12.33 18.08 24.43
C ASP A 3 11.09 18.99 24.42
N VAL A 4 10.08 18.63 23.62
CA VAL A 4 8.81 19.34 23.42
C VAL A 4 7.78 19.02 24.50
N MET A 5 7.85 17.84 25.12
CA MET A 5 6.87 17.39 26.13
C MET A 5 6.58 18.37 27.27
N PRO A 6 7.57 19.03 27.92
CA PRO A 6 7.28 20.00 28.98
C PRO A 6 6.48 21.22 28.49
N PHE A 7 6.42 21.48 27.19
CA PHE A 7 5.72 22.62 26.59
C PHE A 7 4.43 22.22 25.87
N ALA A 8 4.09 20.92 25.78
CA ALA A 8 3.00 20.41 24.97
C ALA A 8 1.65 21.09 25.26
N ASN A 9 1.27 21.21 26.53
CA ASN A 9 0.00 21.86 26.92
C ASN A 9 -0.05 23.35 26.53
N LYS A 10 1.07 24.05 26.61
CA LYS A 10 1.14 25.47 26.20
C LYS A 10 1.02 25.61 24.68
N LEU A 11 1.65 24.69 23.93
CA LEU A 11 1.56 24.65 22.49
C LEU A 11 0.14 24.31 22.01
N ILE A 12 -0.55 23.38 22.68
CA ILE A 12 -1.95 23.05 22.38
C ILE A 12 -2.85 24.28 22.52
N LEU A 13 -2.75 25.00 23.64
CA LEU A 13 -3.51 26.23 23.86
C LEU A 13 -3.16 27.31 22.84
N PHE A 14 -1.89 27.42 22.46
CA PHE A 14 -1.44 28.33 21.42
C PHE A 14 -2.05 27.99 20.06
N PHE A 15 -1.98 26.73 19.63
CA PHE A 15 -2.58 26.27 18.37
C PHE A 15 -4.09 26.53 18.34
N GLN A 16 -4.78 26.33 19.47
CA GLN A 16 -6.21 26.58 19.57
C GLN A 16 -6.54 28.03 19.29
N LYS A 17 -5.87 28.92 20.02
CA LYS A 17 -6.08 30.34 19.89
C LYS A 17 -5.77 30.84 18.48
N VAL A 18 -4.66 30.40 17.90
CA VAL A 18 -4.26 30.82 16.54
C VAL A 18 -5.26 30.32 15.49
N TRP A 19 -5.77 29.10 15.62
CA TRP A 19 -6.79 28.59 14.70
C TRP A 19 -8.07 29.43 14.74
N GLU A 20 -8.56 29.74 15.94
CA GLU A 20 -9.76 30.56 16.14
C GLU A 20 -9.60 31.98 15.59
N GLU A 21 -8.41 32.58 15.75
CA GLU A 21 -8.10 33.93 15.27
C GLU A 21 -7.80 33.98 13.77
N SER A 22 -7.42 32.86 13.14
CA SER A 22 -7.02 32.78 11.71
C SER A 22 -8.18 32.68 10.71
N SER A 23 -9.42 32.91 11.14
CA SER A 23 -10.59 32.79 10.27
C SER A 23 -10.51 33.73 9.06
N GLY A 24 -10.51 33.17 7.85
CA GLY A 24 -10.35 33.91 6.60
C GLY A 24 -8.89 34.17 6.17
N GLU A 25 -7.90 33.73 6.95
CA GLU A 25 -6.47 33.87 6.63
C GLU A 25 -5.85 32.52 6.23
N CYS A 26 -6.07 32.10 4.97
CA CYS A 26 -5.64 30.78 4.48
C CYS A 26 -4.14 30.52 4.68
N LEU A 27 -3.27 31.51 4.48
CA LEU A 27 -1.81 31.34 4.67
C LEU A 27 -1.45 31.05 6.13
N LEU A 28 -2.11 31.72 7.09
CA LEU A 28 -1.87 31.47 8.51
C LEU A 28 -2.38 30.08 8.90
N GLN A 29 -3.54 29.68 8.37
CA GLN A 29 -4.09 28.34 8.56
C GLN A 29 -3.17 27.25 8.00
N ILE A 30 -2.60 27.43 6.80
CA ILE A 30 -1.60 26.52 6.22
C ILE A 30 -0.38 26.39 7.14
N GLN A 31 0.19 27.50 7.61
CA GLN A 31 1.33 27.45 8.54
C GLN A 31 0.98 26.77 9.85
N LEU A 32 -0.27 26.91 10.31
CA LEU A 32 -0.74 26.21 11.50
C LEU A 32 -0.83 24.70 11.28
N LEU A 33 -1.37 24.25 10.14
CA LEU A 33 -1.45 22.83 9.79
C LEU A 33 -0.04 22.20 9.72
N VAL A 34 0.91 22.89 9.11
CA VAL A 34 2.32 22.48 9.07
C VAL A 34 2.93 22.41 10.48
N ALA A 35 2.66 23.40 11.33
CA ALA A 35 3.16 23.42 12.70
C ALA A 35 2.55 22.29 13.56
N LEU A 36 1.24 22.03 13.42
CA LEU A 36 0.55 20.92 14.06
C LEU A 36 1.09 19.57 13.60
N ARG A 37 1.37 19.41 12.29
CA ARG A 37 1.98 18.20 11.74
C ARG A 37 3.34 17.94 12.39
N ASN A 38 4.20 18.96 12.45
CA ASN A 38 5.51 18.84 13.08
C ASN A 38 5.40 18.54 14.58
N PHE A 39 4.39 19.10 15.25
CA PHE A 39 4.10 18.83 16.65
C PHE A 39 3.70 17.37 16.89
N VAL A 40 2.81 16.81 16.07
CA VAL A 40 2.43 15.38 16.10
C VAL A 40 3.66 14.48 15.94
N VAL A 41 4.50 14.76 14.94
CA VAL A 41 5.75 14.02 14.70
C VAL A 41 6.67 14.09 15.93
N ALA A 42 6.79 15.27 16.56
CA ALA A 42 7.62 15.46 17.75
C ALA A 42 7.06 14.74 18.99
N LEU A 43 5.73 14.62 19.11
CA LEU A 43 5.07 13.86 20.18
C LEU A 43 5.21 12.35 19.99
N GLY A 44 5.27 11.86 18.74
CA GLY A 44 5.33 10.44 18.44
C GLY A 44 4.15 9.67 19.02
N TYR A 45 4.41 8.60 19.78
CA TYR A 45 3.38 7.79 20.44
C TYR A 45 2.51 8.56 21.45
N GLN A 46 2.93 9.77 21.86
CA GLN A 46 2.19 10.65 22.76
C GLN A 46 1.29 11.64 21.99
N SER A 47 1.18 11.50 20.66
CA SER A 47 0.32 12.30 19.79
C SER A 47 -1.14 12.42 20.25
N PRO A 48 -1.78 11.44 20.95
CA PRO A 48 -3.16 11.59 21.38
C PRO A 48 -3.42 12.79 22.30
N ILE A 49 -2.39 13.33 22.96
CA ILE A 49 -2.51 14.50 23.85
C ILE A 49 -3.04 15.73 23.09
N CYS A 50 -2.82 15.82 21.77
CA CYS A 50 -3.28 16.96 20.96
C CYS A 50 -4.57 16.69 20.16
N TYR A 51 -5.20 15.52 20.31
CA TYR A 51 -6.35 15.14 19.46
C TYR A 51 -7.58 16.02 19.65
N ASP A 52 -7.83 16.51 20.87
CA ASP A 52 -8.98 17.36 21.18
C ASP A 52 -9.03 18.63 20.31
N ILE A 53 -7.86 19.16 19.95
CA ILE A 53 -7.73 20.28 19.02
C ILE A 53 -7.51 19.83 17.58
N LEU A 54 -6.64 18.84 17.37
CA LEU A 54 -6.20 18.45 16.04
C LEU A 54 -7.35 17.91 15.21
N LEU A 55 -8.20 17.05 15.78
CA LEU A 55 -9.23 16.35 15.01
C LEU A 55 -10.30 17.31 14.46
N PRO A 56 -10.84 18.27 15.24
CA PRO A 56 -11.74 19.30 14.69
C PRO A 56 -11.10 20.16 13.58
N ILE A 57 -9.81 20.52 13.72
CA ILE A 57 -9.07 21.28 12.70
C ILE A 57 -8.95 20.44 11.43
N LEU A 58 -8.51 19.19 11.57
CA LEU A 58 -8.34 18.26 10.47
C LEU A 58 -9.67 18.03 9.73
N GLN A 59 -10.76 17.80 10.46
CA GLN A 59 -12.08 17.58 9.88
C GLN A 59 -12.52 18.74 8.98
N LYS A 60 -12.24 19.99 9.38
CA LYS A 60 -12.52 21.17 8.56
C LYS A 60 -11.62 21.21 7.31
N GLY A 61 -10.35 20.85 7.46
CA GLY A 61 -9.37 20.91 6.38
C GLY A 61 -9.53 19.83 5.31
N ILE A 62 -10.11 18.67 5.65
CA ILE A 62 -10.40 17.59 4.69
C ILE A 62 -11.84 17.63 4.15
N ASP A 63 -12.64 18.62 4.54
CA ASP A 63 -13.99 18.81 4.03
C ASP A 63 -13.94 19.50 2.67
N ILE A 64 -14.03 18.69 1.62
CA ILE A 64 -14.03 19.14 0.23
C ILE A 64 -15.34 19.80 -0.21
N ASP A 65 -16.38 19.78 0.62
CA ASP A 65 -17.64 20.45 0.30
C ASP A 65 -17.63 21.91 0.80
N SER A 66 -16.53 22.34 1.45
CA SER A 66 -16.35 23.69 1.99
C SER A 66 -15.80 24.69 0.95
N PRO A 67 -16.12 25.99 1.04
CA PRO A 67 -15.67 27.01 0.09
C PRO A 67 -14.15 27.26 0.10
N ASP A 68 -13.46 26.89 1.17
CA ASP A 68 -12.01 27.06 1.35
C ASP A 68 -11.20 25.79 0.98
N GLU A 69 -11.88 24.77 0.43
CA GLU A 69 -11.37 23.43 0.12
C GLU A 69 -9.97 23.42 -0.50
N LEU A 70 -9.76 24.19 -1.58
CA LEU A 70 -8.55 24.04 -2.40
C LEU A 70 -7.28 24.53 -1.69
N ASN A 71 -7.42 25.45 -0.73
CA ASN A 71 -6.26 26.09 -0.10
C ASN A 71 -5.69 25.26 1.05
N LEU A 72 -6.52 24.49 1.75
CA LEU A 72 -6.11 23.77 2.96
C LEU A 72 -5.94 22.26 2.76
N LEU A 73 -6.52 21.69 1.70
CA LEU A 73 -6.60 20.25 1.52
C LEU A 73 -5.23 19.57 1.52
N GLU A 74 -4.25 20.12 0.81
CA GLU A 74 -2.90 19.53 0.69
C GLU A 74 -2.24 19.36 2.07
N ASP A 75 -2.14 20.45 2.85
CA ASP A 75 -1.55 20.41 4.19
C ASP A 75 -2.39 19.64 5.20
N SER A 76 -3.71 19.62 5.02
CA SER A 76 -4.63 18.83 5.86
C SER A 76 -4.45 17.34 5.64
N MET A 77 -4.27 16.89 4.39
CA MET A 77 -3.96 15.49 4.09
C MET A 77 -2.58 15.08 4.65
N LEU A 78 -1.59 15.97 4.59
CA LEU A 78 -0.27 15.72 5.20
C LEU A 78 -0.34 15.66 6.73
N LEU A 79 -1.16 16.50 7.36
CA LEU A 79 -1.45 16.40 8.80
C LEU A 79 -2.14 15.09 9.15
N TRP A 80 -3.10 14.65 8.31
CA TRP A 80 -3.81 13.39 8.50
C TRP A 80 -2.88 12.19 8.46
N GLU A 81 -2.05 12.09 7.42
CA GLU A 81 -1.06 11.01 7.28
C GLU A 81 -0.11 10.98 8.48
N ALA A 82 0.43 12.13 8.88
CA ALA A 82 1.33 12.22 10.03
C ALA A 82 0.63 11.78 11.34
N THR A 83 -0.65 12.13 11.50
CA THR A 83 -1.46 11.74 12.65
C THR A 83 -1.64 10.23 12.72
N LEU A 84 -1.98 9.57 11.60
CA LEU A 84 -2.12 8.12 11.55
C LEU A 84 -0.79 7.40 11.75
N SER A 85 0.28 7.88 11.11
CA SER A 85 1.62 7.31 11.21
C SER A 85 2.19 7.32 12.63
N HIS A 86 1.81 8.31 13.46
CA HIS A 86 2.27 8.46 14.84
C HIS A 86 1.21 8.09 15.89
N ALA A 87 0.01 7.67 15.46
CA ALA A 87 -1.02 7.20 16.37
C ALA A 87 -0.59 5.88 17.02
N PRO A 88 -0.67 5.75 18.36
CA PRO A 88 -0.36 4.50 19.06
C PRO A 88 -1.45 3.44 18.86
N SER A 89 -2.69 3.85 18.58
CA SER A 89 -3.83 2.99 18.30
C SER A 89 -4.86 3.72 17.44
N MET A 90 -5.69 2.98 16.71
CA MET A 90 -6.84 3.55 16.02
C MET A 90 -7.86 4.10 17.04
N VAL A 91 -8.41 5.27 16.78
CA VAL A 91 -9.51 5.86 17.58
C VAL A 91 -10.74 6.08 16.70
N PRO A 92 -11.97 6.05 17.25
CA PRO A 92 -13.20 6.11 16.45
C PRO A 92 -13.31 7.34 15.55
N GLN A 93 -12.86 8.52 16.01
CA GLN A 93 -12.92 9.73 15.18
C GLN A 93 -12.00 9.64 13.95
N LEU A 94 -10.76 9.17 14.13
CA LEU A 94 -9.84 8.95 13.02
C LEU A 94 -10.40 7.88 12.08
N LEU A 95 -10.97 6.81 12.62
CA LEU A 95 -11.57 5.77 11.80
C LEU A 95 -12.73 6.30 10.94
N ALA A 96 -13.52 7.24 11.46
CA ALA A 96 -14.64 7.84 10.74
C ALA A 96 -14.23 8.73 9.56
N TYR A 97 -12.96 9.16 9.46
CA TYR A 97 -12.50 10.04 8.37
C TYR A 97 -12.18 9.32 7.07
N PHE A 98 -11.99 7.99 7.05
CA PHE A 98 -11.60 7.27 5.84
C PHE A 98 -12.47 7.53 4.60
N PRO A 99 -13.81 7.66 4.68
CA PRO A 99 -14.65 7.99 3.53
C PRO A 99 -14.27 9.31 2.84
N CYS A 100 -13.61 10.24 3.53
CA CYS A 100 -13.09 11.46 2.92
C CYS A 100 -12.01 11.16 1.87
N VAL A 101 -11.20 10.10 2.03
CA VAL A 101 -10.22 9.70 1.00
C VAL A 101 -10.94 9.38 -0.31
N VAL A 102 -12.07 8.67 -0.24
CA VAL A 102 -12.88 8.33 -1.41
C VAL A 102 -13.30 9.60 -2.14
N LYS A 103 -13.94 10.51 -1.41
CA LYS A 103 -14.45 11.77 -1.97
C LYS A 103 -13.34 12.62 -2.61
N ILE A 104 -12.16 12.70 -1.97
CA ILE A 104 -11.01 13.45 -2.48
C ILE A 104 -10.52 12.83 -3.80
N MET A 105 -10.37 11.50 -3.84
CA MET A 105 -9.89 10.78 -5.04
C MET A 105 -10.90 10.78 -6.20
N GLU A 106 -12.20 10.94 -5.92
CA GLU A 106 -13.22 11.12 -6.96
C GLU A 106 -13.11 12.46 -7.69
N ARG A 107 -12.54 13.49 -7.07
CA ARG A 107 -12.37 14.82 -7.69
C ARG A 107 -11.11 14.90 -8.55
N SER A 108 -9.96 14.48 -8.01
CA SER A 108 -8.71 14.44 -8.74
C SER A 108 -7.71 13.45 -8.12
N PHE A 109 -6.67 13.11 -8.87
CA PHE A 109 -5.56 12.28 -8.40
C PHE A 109 -4.34 13.09 -7.96
N ASP A 110 -4.47 14.40 -7.74
CA ASP A 110 -3.34 15.27 -7.38
C ASP A 110 -2.70 14.88 -6.05
N HIS A 111 -3.51 14.37 -5.13
CA HIS A 111 -3.08 13.90 -3.81
C HIS A 111 -2.94 12.37 -3.70
N LEU A 112 -2.83 11.66 -4.83
CA LEU A 112 -2.79 10.19 -4.87
C LEU A 112 -1.75 9.59 -3.92
N GLN A 113 -0.52 10.11 -3.92
CA GLN A 113 0.55 9.55 -3.08
C GLN A 113 0.24 9.64 -1.59
N VAL A 114 -0.35 10.75 -1.14
CA VAL A 114 -0.73 10.93 0.27
C VAL A 114 -1.95 10.08 0.61
N ALA A 115 -2.93 9.97 -0.29
CA ALA A 115 -4.09 9.08 -0.13
C ALA A 115 -3.69 7.60 -0.02
N VAL A 116 -2.71 7.16 -0.82
CA VAL A 116 -2.11 5.82 -0.75
C VAL A 116 -1.45 5.59 0.62
N ASN A 117 -0.65 6.55 1.12
CA ASN A 117 0.00 6.45 2.43
C ASN A 117 -1.03 6.40 3.58
N ILE A 118 -2.07 7.24 3.52
CA ILE A 118 -3.18 7.24 4.47
C ILE A 118 -3.88 5.88 4.47
N THR A 119 -4.16 5.33 3.29
CA THR A 119 -4.79 4.01 3.15
C THR A 119 -3.92 2.90 3.74
N GLU A 120 -2.61 2.92 3.48
CA GLU A 120 -1.65 1.99 4.11
C GLU A 120 -1.71 2.09 5.64
N ASP A 121 -1.73 3.31 6.18
CA ASP A 121 -1.78 3.52 7.63
C ASP A 121 -3.07 3.00 8.25
N TYR A 122 -4.22 3.17 7.59
CA TYR A 122 -5.48 2.58 8.04
C TYR A 122 -5.44 1.06 8.05
N ILE A 123 -4.85 0.43 7.02
CA ILE A 123 -4.72 -1.03 6.96
C ILE A 123 -3.86 -1.54 8.12
N ILE A 124 -2.71 -0.90 8.37
CA ILE A 124 -1.75 -1.34 9.39
C ILE A 124 -2.24 -1.02 10.81
N LEU A 125 -2.85 0.15 11.02
CA LEU A 125 -3.25 0.63 12.35
C LEU A 125 -4.66 0.15 12.73
N GLY A 126 -5.61 0.16 11.80
CA GLY A 126 -7.02 -0.17 12.04
C GLY A 126 -7.36 -1.65 11.87
N GLY A 127 -6.54 -2.41 11.13
CA GLY A 127 -6.68 -3.85 11.01
C GLY A 127 -8.10 -4.31 10.58
N SER A 128 -8.59 -5.37 11.21
CA SER A 128 -9.89 -5.96 10.87
C SER A 128 -11.08 -5.04 11.16
N GLU A 129 -10.98 -4.18 12.19
CA GLU A 129 -12.02 -3.20 12.50
C GLU A 129 -12.17 -2.22 11.33
N PHE A 130 -11.05 -1.69 10.83
CA PHE A 130 -11.04 -0.83 9.66
C PHE A 130 -11.68 -1.49 8.43
N LEU A 131 -11.25 -2.71 8.09
CA LEU A 131 -11.81 -3.40 6.94
C LEU A 131 -13.32 -3.68 7.12
N SER A 132 -13.76 -4.06 8.32
CA SER A 132 -15.17 -4.36 8.59
C SER A 132 -16.10 -3.17 8.39
N ILE A 133 -15.63 -1.95 8.67
CA ILE A 133 -16.42 -0.72 8.56
C ILE A 133 -16.32 -0.14 7.15
N HIS A 134 -15.14 -0.19 6.53
CA HIS A 134 -14.84 0.56 5.30
C HIS A 134 -14.58 -0.30 4.06
N ALA A 135 -14.95 -1.59 4.09
CA ALA A 135 -14.74 -2.52 2.97
C ALA A 135 -15.18 -1.96 1.60
N SER A 136 -16.38 -1.37 1.53
CA SER A 136 -16.91 -0.78 0.28
C SER A 136 -16.08 0.41 -0.18
N SER A 137 -15.70 1.31 0.73
CA SER A 137 -14.85 2.46 0.44
C SER A 137 -13.46 2.05 -0.06
N VAL A 138 -12.87 1.01 0.52
CA VAL A 138 -11.60 0.44 0.05
C VAL A 138 -11.73 -0.10 -1.37
N ALA A 139 -12.76 -0.89 -1.64
CA ALA A 139 -13.01 -1.42 -2.98
C ALA A 139 -13.21 -0.30 -4.00
N GLN A 140 -13.99 0.73 -3.65
CA GLN A 140 -14.27 1.88 -4.50
C GLN A 140 -13.01 2.67 -4.85
N ILE A 141 -12.16 3.00 -3.87
CA ILE A 141 -10.90 3.73 -4.11
C ILE A 141 -9.97 2.91 -5.03
N LEU A 142 -9.80 1.62 -4.74
CA LEU A 142 -8.91 0.78 -5.53
C LEU A 142 -9.43 0.59 -6.97
N ASP A 143 -10.73 0.43 -7.14
CA ASP A 143 -11.34 0.33 -8.47
C ASP A 143 -11.26 1.65 -9.25
N LEU A 144 -11.41 2.79 -8.56
CA LEU A 144 -11.25 4.13 -9.13
C LEU A 144 -9.81 4.39 -9.57
N VAL A 145 -8.82 4.02 -8.76
CA VAL A 145 -7.40 4.29 -9.08
C VAL A 145 -6.89 3.34 -10.17
N VAL A 146 -7.15 2.03 -10.04
CA VAL A 146 -6.62 1.04 -10.98
C VAL A 146 -7.34 1.18 -12.33
N GLY A 147 -6.57 1.59 -13.35
CA GLY A 147 -7.04 1.81 -14.71
C GLY A 147 -7.24 3.29 -15.09
N ASN A 148 -7.21 4.21 -14.11
CA ASN A 148 -7.42 5.65 -14.37
C ASN A 148 -6.18 6.53 -14.07
N VAL A 149 -5.13 5.95 -13.48
CA VAL A 149 -3.85 6.64 -13.22
C VAL A 149 -2.76 6.16 -14.19
N ASN A 150 -1.72 6.97 -14.36
CA ASN A 150 -0.54 6.58 -15.14
C ASN A 150 0.31 5.52 -14.42
N ASP A 151 1.33 4.97 -15.10
CA ASP A 151 2.19 3.92 -14.55
C ASP A 151 2.83 4.28 -13.21
N ARG A 152 3.27 5.55 -13.04
CA ARG A 152 3.83 6.02 -11.77
C ARG A 152 2.80 5.97 -10.64
N GLY A 153 1.59 6.47 -10.91
CA GLY A 153 0.49 6.41 -9.95
C GLY A 153 0.14 4.97 -9.59
N LEU A 154 0.05 4.08 -10.58
CA LEU A 154 -0.25 2.68 -10.34
C LEU A 154 0.85 1.98 -9.52
N LEU A 155 2.13 2.21 -9.85
CA LEU A 155 3.26 1.68 -9.07
C LEU A 155 3.25 2.16 -7.61
N SER A 156 2.74 3.37 -7.33
CA SER A 156 2.58 3.85 -5.96
C SER A 156 1.45 3.13 -5.21
N THR A 157 0.39 2.72 -5.91
CA THR A 157 -0.80 2.08 -5.31
C THR A 157 -0.65 0.56 -5.13
N LEU A 158 0.08 -0.13 -6.01
CA LEU A 158 0.23 -1.60 -5.97
C LEU A 158 0.73 -2.12 -4.61
N PRO A 159 1.69 -1.49 -3.91
CA PRO A 159 2.10 -1.92 -2.56
C PRO A 159 0.96 -1.91 -1.53
N VAL A 160 -0.01 -1.00 -1.64
CA VAL A 160 -1.17 -0.95 -0.73
C VAL A 160 -2.09 -2.13 -0.98
N ILE A 161 -2.35 -2.47 -2.24
CA ILE A 161 -3.11 -3.67 -2.61
C ILE A 161 -2.40 -4.93 -2.09
N ASP A 162 -1.08 -4.98 -2.24
CA ASP A 162 -0.26 -6.10 -1.77
C ASP A 162 -0.32 -6.29 -0.26
N ILE A 163 -0.23 -5.20 0.52
CA ILE A 163 -0.35 -5.25 1.99
C ILE A 163 -1.77 -5.63 2.41
N LEU A 164 -2.78 -5.08 1.75
CA LEU A 164 -4.18 -5.37 2.05
C LEU A 164 -4.49 -6.88 1.88
N ILE A 165 -4.01 -7.50 0.80
CA ILE A 165 -4.15 -8.95 0.56
C ILE A 165 -3.35 -9.76 1.59
N GLN A 166 -2.17 -9.31 1.98
CA GLN A 166 -1.37 -9.98 3.01
C GLN A 166 -2.06 -9.99 4.36
N CYS A 167 -2.70 -8.88 4.74
CA CYS A 167 -3.42 -8.77 6.00
C CYS A 167 -4.72 -9.56 6.02
N PHE A 168 -5.43 -9.65 4.88
CA PHE A 168 -6.78 -10.24 4.79
C PHE A 168 -6.95 -11.14 3.54
N PRO A 169 -6.23 -12.27 3.46
CA PRO A 169 -6.13 -13.07 2.24
C PRO A 169 -7.40 -13.81 1.82
N LEU A 170 -8.42 -13.89 2.68
CA LEU A 170 -9.67 -14.56 2.37
C LEU A 170 -10.76 -13.57 1.95
N GLU A 171 -10.84 -12.44 2.65
CA GLU A 171 -11.89 -11.44 2.52
C GLU A 171 -11.61 -10.46 1.38
N VAL A 172 -10.38 -9.91 1.33
CA VAL A 172 -10.04 -8.81 0.41
C VAL A 172 -10.09 -9.25 -1.04
N PRO A 173 -9.49 -10.38 -1.48
CA PRO A 173 -9.51 -10.73 -2.89
C PRO A 173 -10.93 -10.75 -3.47
N GLN A 174 -11.90 -11.31 -2.74
CA GLN A 174 -13.31 -11.31 -3.14
C GLN A 174 -13.90 -9.89 -3.21
N LEU A 175 -13.62 -9.07 -2.20
CA LEU A 175 -14.08 -7.69 -2.11
C LEU A 175 -13.58 -6.81 -3.28
N ILE A 176 -12.34 -7.01 -3.73
CA ILE A 176 -11.69 -6.20 -4.78
C ILE A 176 -11.59 -6.95 -6.13
N SER A 177 -12.50 -7.90 -6.39
CA SER A 177 -12.44 -8.75 -7.60
C SER A 177 -12.30 -7.94 -8.90
N SER A 178 -13.07 -6.85 -9.07
CA SER A 178 -12.98 -5.95 -10.22
C SER A 178 -11.56 -5.37 -10.41
N THR A 179 -10.97 -4.87 -9.33
CA THR A 179 -9.58 -4.38 -9.32
C THR A 179 -8.60 -5.47 -9.75
N LEU A 180 -8.77 -6.69 -9.24
CA LEU A 180 -7.89 -7.82 -9.59
C LEU A 180 -8.05 -8.23 -11.06
N GLN A 181 -9.26 -8.20 -11.61
CA GLN A 181 -9.48 -8.44 -13.04
C GLN A 181 -8.77 -7.39 -13.90
N LYS A 182 -8.82 -6.11 -13.52
CA LYS A 182 -8.04 -5.05 -14.17
C LYS A 182 -6.53 -5.31 -14.09
N LEU A 183 -6.02 -5.81 -12.96
CA LEU A 183 -4.60 -6.21 -12.84
C LEU A 183 -4.25 -7.37 -13.78
N ILE A 184 -5.14 -8.35 -13.96
CA ILE A 184 -4.93 -9.44 -14.95
C ILE A 184 -4.86 -8.85 -16.36
N VAL A 185 -5.78 -7.95 -16.72
CA VAL A 185 -5.75 -7.26 -18.02
C VAL A 185 -4.43 -6.52 -18.20
N ILE A 186 -3.95 -5.79 -17.19
CA ILE A 186 -2.66 -5.08 -17.23
C ILE A 186 -1.51 -6.05 -17.51
N CYS A 187 -1.49 -7.23 -16.88
CA CYS A 187 -0.47 -8.24 -17.11
C CYS A 187 -0.49 -8.79 -18.54
N LEU A 188 -1.69 -9.03 -19.08
CA LEU A 188 -1.89 -9.68 -20.37
C LEU A 188 -2.00 -8.70 -21.55
N SER A 189 -2.13 -7.40 -21.28
CA SER A 189 -2.14 -6.36 -22.31
C SER A 189 -0.82 -6.35 -23.07
N GLY A 190 -0.92 -6.41 -24.40
CA GLY A 190 0.20 -6.16 -25.28
C GLY A 190 0.79 -4.78 -25.00
N GLY A 191 2.12 -4.68 -24.90
CA GLY A 191 2.79 -3.43 -24.57
C GLY A 191 4.26 -3.48 -24.97
N ASP A 192 4.85 -2.30 -25.11
CA ASP A 192 6.27 -2.16 -25.38
C ASP A 192 7.08 -2.52 -24.14
N ASP A 193 7.61 -3.74 -24.10
CA ASP A 193 8.49 -4.22 -23.04
C ASP A 193 9.82 -3.44 -22.99
N GLN A 194 10.07 -2.53 -23.95
CA GLN A 194 11.17 -1.57 -23.87
C GLN A 194 10.90 -0.43 -22.88
N ASP A 195 9.64 -0.20 -22.50
CA ASP A 195 9.28 0.80 -21.50
C ASP A 195 9.46 0.24 -20.07
N PRO A 196 10.42 0.76 -19.28
CA PRO A 196 10.67 0.26 -17.94
C PRO A 196 9.49 0.45 -16.99
N SER A 197 8.69 1.52 -17.13
CA SER A 197 7.56 1.74 -16.22
C SER A 197 6.44 0.73 -16.45
N LYS A 198 6.12 0.45 -17.71
CA LYS A 198 5.12 -0.58 -18.07
C LYS A 198 5.57 -1.97 -17.67
N THR A 199 6.85 -2.29 -17.87
CA THR A 199 7.43 -3.57 -17.44
C THR A 199 7.32 -3.72 -15.92
N ALA A 200 7.66 -2.68 -15.15
CA ALA A 200 7.55 -2.69 -13.70
C ALA A 200 6.09 -2.82 -13.22
N VAL A 201 5.14 -2.15 -13.89
CA VAL A 201 3.71 -2.27 -13.61
C VAL A 201 3.21 -3.69 -13.84
N LYS A 202 3.53 -4.30 -15.00
CA LYS A 202 3.17 -5.69 -15.31
C LYS A 202 3.75 -6.65 -14.28
N ALA A 203 5.04 -6.53 -14.00
CA ALA A 203 5.73 -7.41 -13.05
C ALA A 203 5.17 -7.27 -11.62
N SER A 204 4.93 -6.04 -11.16
CA SER A 204 4.36 -5.80 -9.83
C SER A 204 2.89 -6.25 -9.72
N SER A 205 2.09 -6.06 -10.76
CA SER A 205 0.70 -6.56 -10.83
C SER A 205 0.67 -8.09 -10.81
N ALA A 206 1.55 -8.73 -11.59
CA ALA A 206 1.69 -10.18 -11.60
C ALA A 206 2.18 -10.72 -10.24
N ALA A 207 2.96 -9.95 -9.47
CA ALA A 207 3.39 -10.34 -8.12
C ALA A 207 2.23 -10.38 -7.13
N ILE A 208 1.27 -9.46 -7.25
CA ILE A 208 0.03 -9.50 -6.46
C ILE A 208 -0.78 -10.76 -6.80
N LEU A 209 -0.92 -11.09 -8.10
CA LEU A 209 -1.64 -12.29 -8.53
C LEU A 209 -0.92 -13.58 -8.07
N ALA A 210 0.41 -13.62 -8.15
CA ALA A 210 1.22 -14.70 -7.60
C ALA A 210 0.99 -14.84 -6.09
N ARG A 211 0.92 -13.74 -5.36
CA ARG A 211 0.62 -13.76 -3.92
C ARG A 211 -0.76 -14.34 -3.65
N ILE A 212 -1.78 -13.95 -4.42
CA ILE A 212 -3.12 -14.52 -4.28
C ILE A 212 -3.09 -16.04 -4.53
N LEU A 213 -2.38 -16.53 -5.55
CA LEU A 213 -2.19 -17.97 -5.75
C LEU A 213 -1.57 -18.63 -4.52
N VAL A 214 -0.50 -18.01 -3.99
CA VAL A 214 0.24 -18.51 -2.85
C VAL A 214 -0.63 -18.52 -1.61
N MET A 215 -1.49 -17.54 -1.38
CA MET A 215 -2.30 -17.46 -0.15
C MET A 215 -3.62 -18.23 -0.28
N ASN A 216 -4.26 -18.18 -1.45
CA ASN A 216 -5.57 -18.77 -1.73
C ASN A 216 -5.68 -19.25 -3.18
N THR A 217 -5.10 -20.42 -3.45
CA THR A 217 -5.04 -21.05 -4.78
C THR A 217 -6.42 -21.22 -5.42
N ASN A 218 -7.43 -21.63 -4.63
CA ASN A 218 -8.79 -21.84 -5.12
C ASN A 218 -9.43 -20.55 -5.61
N TYR A 219 -9.19 -19.43 -4.92
CA TYR A 219 -9.73 -18.15 -5.33
C TYR A 219 -9.13 -17.66 -6.65
N LEU A 220 -7.79 -17.75 -6.82
CA LEU A 220 -7.20 -17.34 -8.10
C LEU A 220 -7.72 -18.20 -9.26
N ALA A 221 -7.85 -19.52 -9.06
CA ALA A 221 -8.42 -20.41 -10.07
C ALA A 221 -9.84 -19.96 -10.46
N HIS A 222 -10.70 -19.65 -9.48
CA HIS A 222 -12.03 -19.11 -9.73
C HIS A 222 -11.98 -17.79 -10.53
N LEU A 223 -11.17 -16.83 -10.07
CA LEU A 223 -11.02 -15.51 -10.70
C LEU A 223 -10.59 -15.63 -12.16
N THR A 224 -9.61 -16.50 -12.47
CA THR A 224 -9.12 -16.72 -13.85
C THR A 224 -10.15 -17.37 -14.77
N SER A 225 -11.20 -17.97 -14.22
CA SER A 225 -12.29 -18.62 -14.96
C SER A 225 -13.59 -17.80 -14.98
N GLU A 226 -13.60 -16.61 -14.39
CA GLU A 226 -14.81 -15.82 -14.21
C GLU A 226 -15.31 -15.23 -15.55
N PRO A 227 -16.61 -15.33 -15.87
CA PRO A 227 -17.15 -14.79 -17.12
C PRO A 227 -16.94 -13.28 -17.29
N SER A 228 -16.98 -12.52 -16.19
CA SER A 228 -16.72 -11.08 -16.16
C SER A 228 -15.30 -10.74 -16.63
N LEU A 229 -14.30 -11.52 -16.21
CA LEU A 229 -12.92 -11.38 -16.66
C LEU A 229 -12.79 -11.65 -18.16
N LEU A 230 -13.42 -12.71 -18.67
CA LEU A 230 -13.37 -13.03 -20.10
C LEU A 230 -13.94 -11.90 -20.97
N LEU A 231 -15.04 -11.28 -20.54
CA LEU A 231 -15.60 -10.10 -21.22
C LEU A 231 -14.64 -8.91 -21.17
N LEU A 232 -13.95 -8.70 -20.06
CA LEU A 232 -12.99 -7.62 -19.90
C LEU A 232 -11.73 -7.82 -20.76
N LEU A 233 -11.26 -9.06 -20.90
CA LEU A 233 -10.15 -9.41 -21.80
C LEU A 233 -10.55 -9.18 -23.26
N GLN A 234 -11.76 -9.59 -23.65
CA GLN A 234 -12.28 -9.37 -25.00
C GLN A 234 -12.43 -7.88 -25.35
N SER A 235 -12.96 -7.07 -24.43
CA SER A 235 -13.07 -5.62 -24.64
C SER A 235 -11.72 -4.92 -24.72
N SER A 236 -10.68 -5.51 -24.13
CA SER A 236 -9.29 -5.04 -24.18
C SER A 236 -8.51 -5.59 -25.39
N GLY A 237 -9.14 -6.38 -26.27
CA GLY A 237 -8.50 -6.96 -27.46
C GLY A 237 -7.52 -8.10 -27.19
N ILE A 238 -7.58 -8.71 -26.00
CA ILE A 238 -6.71 -9.82 -25.61
C ILE A 238 -7.37 -11.15 -26.01
N PRO A 239 -6.68 -12.05 -26.74
CA PRO A 239 -7.26 -13.32 -27.17
C PRO A 239 -7.58 -14.21 -25.97
N THR A 240 -8.82 -14.70 -25.89
CA THR A 240 -9.32 -15.53 -24.77
C THR A 240 -9.20 -17.03 -25.00
N GLU A 241 -8.49 -17.46 -26.04
CA GLU A 241 -8.35 -18.89 -26.38
C GLU A 241 -7.40 -19.62 -25.41
N GLU A 242 -6.53 -18.87 -24.74
CA GLU A 242 -5.56 -19.41 -23.81
C GLU A 242 -6.08 -19.39 -22.37
N ASN A 243 -5.68 -20.39 -21.59
CA ASN A 243 -5.98 -20.44 -20.17
C ASN A 243 -5.23 -19.31 -19.45
N VAL A 244 -5.97 -18.34 -18.91
CA VAL A 244 -5.44 -17.15 -18.22
C VAL A 244 -4.39 -17.51 -17.16
N LEU A 245 -4.59 -18.60 -16.41
CA LEU A 245 -3.62 -19.04 -15.40
C LEU A 245 -2.27 -19.41 -16.03
N LEU A 246 -2.26 -20.02 -17.22
CA LEU A 246 -1.04 -20.33 -17.94
C LEU A 246 -0.37 -19.07 -18.49
N CYS A 247 -1.15 -18.10 -18.98
CA CYS A 247 -0.60 -16.81 -19.37
C CYS A 247 0.07 -16.10 -18.18
N LEU A 248 -0.51 -16.19 -16.97
CA LEU A 248 0.11 -15.65 -15.76
C LEU A 248 1.42 -16.39 -15.40
N VAL A 249 1.47 -17.72 -15.57
CA VAL A 249 2.71 -18.49 -15.40
C VAL A 249 3.80 -17.98 -16.33
N ASP A 250 3.44 -17.66 -17.58
CA ASP A 250 4.38 -17.16 -18.58
C ASP A 250 4.91 -15.79 -18.19
N ILE A 251 4.06 -14.91 -17.67
CA ILE A 251 4.48 -13.61 -17.13
C ILE A 251 5.40 -13.76 -15.92
N TRP A 252 5.10 -14.69 -14.99
CA TRP A 252 5.96 -14.91 -13.81
C TRP A 252 7.35 -15.43 -14.19
N LEU A 253 7.45 -16.25 -15.24
CA LEU A 253 8.73 -16.72 -15.77
C LEU A 253 9.47 -15.60 -16.50
N ASP A 254 8.80 -14.88 -17.39
CA ASP A 254 9.39 -13.82 -18.21
C ASP A 254 9.84 -12.60 -17.39
N LYS A 255 9.06 -12.21 -16.37
CA LYS A 255 9.33 -11.00 -15.57
C LYS A 255 10.05 -11.27 -14.24
N ALA A 256 10.55 -12.48 -13.99
CA ALA A 256 11.20 -12.85 -12.73
C ALA A 256 12.43 -11.97 -12.36
N ASP A 257 13.11 -11.43 -13.36
CA ASP A 257 14.29 -10.57 -13.16
C ASP A 257 13.91 -9.09 -12.99
N ASN A 258 12.67 -8.70 -13.33
CA ASN A 258 12.18 -7.32 -13.28
C ASN A 258 11.51 -6.93 -11.95
N VAL A 259 11.59 -7.81 -10.95
CA VAL A 259 10.96 -7.61 -9.63
C VAL A 259 11.97 -7.59 -8.50
N SER A 260 11.56 -7.04 -7.36
CA SER A 260 12.35 -7.06 -6.12
C SER A 260 12.60 -8.49 -5.60
N SER A 261 13.62 -8.68 -4.75
CA SER A 261 13.94 -9.99 -4.11
C SER A 261 12.71 -10.63 -3.46
N ILE A 262 11.89 -9.84 -2.76
CA ILE A 262 10.69 -10.33 -2.09
C ILE A 262 9.60 -10.80 -3.08
N GLN A 263 9.37 -10.05 -4.17
CA GLN A 263 8.41 -10.44 -5.20
C GLN A 263 8.90 -11.64 -6.01
N ARG A 264 10.22 -11.75 -6.25
CA ARG A 264 10.82 -12.92 -6.91
C ARG A 264 10.61 -14.19 -6.08
N LYS A 265 10.74 -14.09 -4.75
CA LYS A 265 10.38 -15.18 -3.81
C LYS A 265 8.89 -15.56 -3.98
N THR A 266 8.00 -14.57 -4.12
CA THR A 266 6.56 -14.83 -4.38
C THR A 266 6.33 -15.55 -5.71
N TYR A 267 7.02 -15.17 -6.80
CA TYR A 267 6.97 -15.89 -8.08
C TYR A 267 7.45 -17.33 -7.93
N GLY A 268 8.61 -17.56 -7.30
CA GLY A 268 9.14 -18.91 -7.09
C GLY A 268 8.17 -19.80 -6.32
N LEU A 269 7.52 -19.28 -5.27
CA LEU A 269 6.49 -19.99 -4.52
C LEU A 269 5.24 -20.27 -5.37
N ALA A 270 4.76 -19.28 -6.13
CA ALA A 270 3.61 -19.44 -7.01
C ALA A 270 3.87 -20.53 -8.07
N LEU A 271 5.00 -20.47 -8.77
CA LEU A 271 5.39 -21.45 -9.77
C LEU A 271 5.56 -22.85 -9.15
N SER A 272 6.11 -22.94 -7.94
CA SER A 272 6.21 -24.20 -7.19
C SER A 272 4.83 -24.80 -6.87
N ILE A 273 3.86 -23.97 -6.48
CA ILE A 273 2.47 -24.42 -6.28
C ILE A 273 1.87 -24.89 -7.59
N ILE A 274 2.06 -24.16 -8.70
CA ILE A 274 1.54 -24.53 -10.01
C ILE A 274 2.09 -25.89 -10.48
N LEU A 275 3.36 -26.22 -10.20
CA LEU A 275 3.92 -27.55 -10.51
C LEU A 275 3.12 -28.70 -9.85
N THR A 276 2.56 -28.47 -8.67
CA THR A 276 1.75 -29.48 -7.97
C THR A 276 0.43 -29.78 -8.67
N LEU A 277 -0.05 -28.88 -9.53
CA LEU A 277 -1.28 -29.07 -10.32
C LEU A 277 -1.08 -30.06 -11.48
N ARG A 278 0.16 -30.41 -11.83
CA ARG A 278 0.53 -31.40 -12.86
C ARG A 278 -0.12 -31.17 -14.23
N LEU A 279 -0.34 -29.91 -14.59
CA LEU A 279 -0.83 -29.55 -15.92
C LEU A 279 0.27 -29.82 -16.96
N PRO A 280 -0.01 -30.52 -18.07
CA PRO A 280 1.02 -30.86 -19.06
C PRO A 280 1.79 -29.64 -19.61
N GLN A 281 1.08 -28.54 -19.86
CA GLN A 281 1.67 -27.28 -20.34
C GLN A 281 2.66 -26.66 -19.34
N VAL A 282 2.39 -26.80 -18.04
CA VAL A 282 3.29 -26.35 -16.97
C VAL A 282 4.51 -27.26 -16.89
N LEU A 283 4.33 -28.58 -16.98
CA LEU A 283 5.43 -29.54 -16.93
C LEU A 283 6.42 -29.36 -18.09
N ASN A 284 5.94 -28.88 -19.25
CA ASN A 284 6.81 -28.52 -20.37
C ASN A 284 7.74 -27.32 -20.07
N LYS A 285 7.42 -26.53 -19.03
CA LYS A 285 8.22 -25.38 -18.56
C LYS A 285 8.99 -25.68 -17.28
N LEU A 286 9.11 -26.97 -16.89
CA LEU A 286 9.75 -27.40 -15.65
C LEU A 286 11.16 -26.82 -15.49
N ASP A 287 11.99 -26.86 -16.53
CA ASP A 287 13.36 -26.35 -16.49
C ASP A 287 13.41 -24.84 -16.18
N GLN A 288 12.50 -24.06 -16.77
CA GLN A 288 12.41 -22.61 -16.52
C GLN A 288 11.94 -22.33 -15.10
N ILE A 289 10.94 -23.09 -14.62
CA ILE A 289 10.43 -22.97 -13.25
C ILE A 289 11.52 -23.29 -12.23
N LEU A 290 12.25 -24.39 -12.43
CA LEU A 290 13.35 -24.80 -11.55
C LEU A 290 14.50 -23.79 -11.57
N SER A 291 14.78 -23.17 -12.72
CA SER A 291 15.75 -22.08 -12.82
C SER A 291 15.38 -20.90 -11.92
N VAL A 292 14.15 -20.38 -12.02
CA VAL A 292 13.66 -19.28 -11.17
C VAL A 292 13.74 -19.66 -9.68
N CYS A 293 13.30 -20.88 -9.32
CA CYS A 293 13.36 -21.34 -7.94
C CYS A 293 14.80 -21.45 -7.43
N THR A 294 15.73 -21.92 -8.26
CA THR A 294 17.15 -22.02 -7.92
C THR A 294 17.75 -20.65 -7.69
N THR A 295 17.46 -19.67 -8.55
CA THR A 295 17.89 -18.27 -8.38
C THR A 295 17.37 -17.68 -7.07
N VAL A 296 16.11 -17.98 -6.69
CA VAL A 296 15.54 -17.54 -5.42
C VAL A 296 16.26 -18.17 -4.22
N ILE A 297 16.56 -19.48 -4.28
CA ILE A 297 17.24 -20.20 -3.19
C ILE A 297 18.68 -19.72 -3.04
N LEU A 298 19.41 -19.55 -4.13
CA LEU A 298 20.81 -19.12 -4.12
C LEU A 298 20.95 -17.63 -3.76
N GLY A 299 20.07 -16.78 -4.28
CA GLY A 299 20.07 -15.34 -4.00
C GLY A 299 19.69 -14.98 -2.55
N GLY A 300 19.13 -15.93 -1.78
CA GLY A 300 18.83 -15.74 -0.37
C GLY A 300 20.05 -15.52 0.53
N ASN A 301 21.26 -15.83 0.05
CA ASN A 301 22.50 -15.65 0.81
C ASN A 301 23.05 -14.21 0.76
N ASP A 302 22.73 -13.43 -0.27
CA ASP A 302 23.27 -12.06 -0.43
C ASP A 302 22.47 -11.03 0.39
N ASP A 303 21.17 -11.27 0.61
CA ASP A 303 20.30 -10.46 1.48
C ASP A 303 20.80 -10.43 2.95
N LEU A 304 21.56 -11.44 3.39
CA LEU A 304 22.14 -11.50 4.74
C LEU A 304 23.46 -10.71 4.87
N THR A 305 24.12 -10.40 3.76
CA THR A 305 25.42 -9.72 3.76
C THR A 305 25.33 -8.21 3.55
N GLU A 306 24.33 -7.72 2.82
CA GLU A 306 24.14 -6.27 2.62
C GLU A 306 23.48 -5.57 3.82
N GLU A 307 22.79 -6.29 4.70
CA GLU A 307 22.18 -5.70 5.92
C GLU A 307 23.17 -5.51 7.09
N SER A 308 24.44 -5.95 6.97
CA SER A 308 25.46 -5.86 8.03
C SER A 308 26.60 -4.87 7.75
N SER A 309 26.69 -4.27 6.57
CA SER A 309 27.82 -3.42 6.18
C SER A 309 27.45 -1.94 6.01
N GLY A 310 26.71 -1.39 6.98
CA GLY A 310 26.37 0.03 7.07
C GLY A 310 27.11 0.79 8.17
N ASP A 311 28.00 0.15 8.93
CA ASP A 311 28.76 0.79 10.01
C ASP A 311 30.24 0.89 9.62
N ASN A 312 30.66 2.08 9.14
CA ASN A 312 31.93 2.67 9.59
C ASN A 312 32.10 4.16 9.21
N ILE A 313 32.02 4.98 10.27
CA ILE A 313 32.93 6.08 10.65
C ILE A 313 32.85 7.37 9.82
N THR A 314 32.02 8.30 10.30
CA THR A 314 32.48 9.66 10.61
C THR A 314 32.03 10.05 12.02
N SER A 315 33.01 10.38 12.85
CA SER A 315 32.90 10.66 14.27
C SER A 315 32.46 12.10 14.58
N SER A 316 31.32 12.25 15.24
CA SER A 316 31.11 13.23 16.32
C SER A 316 29.86 12.82 17.12
N GLY A 317 30.07 12.42 18.37
CA GLY A 317 29.12 11.63 19.14
C GLY A 317 27.95 12.39 19.76
N SER A 318 26.84 11.66 19.92
CA SER A 318 26.00 11.70 21.13
C SER A 318 24.96 10.56 21.09
N LEU A 319 25.10 9.65 22.06
CA LEU A 319 24.11 8.80 22.73
C LEU A 319 22.98 8.12 21.92
N SER A 320 23.04 6.79 21.94
CA SER A 320 21.96 5.79 21.84
C SER A 320 20.52 6.33 21.90
N LYS A 321 19.84 6.33 20.75
CA LYS A 321 18.43 6.70 20.64
C LYS A 321 17.57 5.44 20.64
N GLY A 322 16.79 5.26 21.70
CA GLY A 322 15.87 4.13 21.87
C GLY A 322 14.87 4.01 20.71
N THR A 323 14.76 2.78 20.21
CA THR A 323 13.93 2.35 19.09
C THR A 323 12.44 2.53 19.40
N ILE A 324 11.82 3.51 18.74
CA ILE A 324 10.36 3.64 18.62
C ILE A 324 9.88 2.45 17.74
N PRO A 325 8.74 1.77 18.03
CA PRO A 325 8.16 0.84 17.07
C PRO A 325 7.59 1.67 15.91
N SER A 326 8.45 2.00 14.95
CA SER A 326 8.10 2.80 13.79
C SER A 326 7.06 2.06 12.94
N LYS A 327 6.28 2.80 12.14
CA LYS A 327 5.43 2.26 11.04
C LYS A 327 6.14 1.14 10.28
N GLU A 328 7.44 1.29 10.09
CA GLU A 328 8.32 0.30 9.47
C GLU A 328 8.46 -1.02 10.27
N PHE A 329 8.50 -0.98 11.60
CA PHE A 329 8.51 -2.18 12.44
C PHE A 329 7.20 -2.98 12.30
N ARG A 330 6.04 -2.31 12.34
CA ARG A 330 4.74 -2.95 12.10
C ARG A 330 4.66 -3.55 10.69
N ARG A 331 5.13 -2.80 9.69
CA ARG A 331 5.24 -3.26 8.29
C ARG A 331 6.14 -4.50 8.15
N ARG A 332 7.28 -4.53 8.85
CA ARG A 332 8.19 -5.68 8.86
C ARG A 332 7.56 -6.92 9.51
N GLN A 333 6.82 -6.75 10.62
CA GLN A 333 6.10 -7.87 11.24
C GLN A 333 5.07 -8.50 10.30
N LEU A 334 4.29 -7.68 9.58
CA LEU A 334 3.31 -8.17 8.59
C LEU A 334 3.98 -8.93 7.43
N LYS A 335 5.13 -8.44 6.94
CA LYS A 335 5.91 -9.11 5.88
C LYS A 335 6.53 -10.45 6.33
N LEU A 336 6.88 -10.60 7.60
CA LEU A 336 7.48 -11.83 8.14
C LEU A 336 6.44 -12.92 8.46
N GLN A 337 5.22 -12.52 8.85
CA GLN A 337 4.14 -13.46 9.18
C GLN A 337 3.64 -14.24 7.95
N THR A 338 3.67 -13.65 6.75
CA THR A 338 3.22 -14.29 5.50
C THR A 338 4.22 -15.27 4.90
N LEU A 339 5.53 -15.11 5.17
CA LEU A 339 6.56 -16.07 4.76
C LEU A 339 6.59 -17.31 5.68
N SER A 340 6.28 -17.15 6.96
CA SER A 340 6.38 -18.25 7.95
C SER A 340 5.21 -19.24 7.90
N THR A 341 4.02 -18.83 7.43
CA THR A 341 2.81 -19.67 7.49
C THR A 341 2.74 -20.79 6.45
N LYS A 342 3.67 -20.83 5.48
CA LYS A 342 3.76 -21.91 4.46
C LYS A 342 5.13 -22.58 4.35
N CYS A 343 6.13 -22.14 5.12
CA CYS A 343 7.45 -22.78 5.17
C CYS A 343 7.56 -23.94 6.19
N LEU A 344 6.42 -24.53 6.59
CA LEU A 344 6.35 -25.72 7.44
C LEU A 344 5.59 -26.85 6.74
#